data_AF-A0A7X3C224-F1
#
_entry.id   AF-A0A7X3C224-F1
#
_cell.length_a   1.000
_cell.length_b   1.000
_cell.length_c   1.000
_cell.angle_alpha   90.00
_cell.angle_beta   90.00
_cell.angle_gamma   90.00
#
_symmetry.space_group_name_H-M   'P 1'
#
loop_
_entity.id
_entity.type
_entity.pdbx_description
1 polymer ?
#
loop_
_entity_poly.entity_id
_entity_poly.type
_entity_poly.pdbx_seq_one_letter_code
_entity_poly.pdbx_strand_id
1 'polypeptide(L)' 'MTNPDIAVQIKLAILFAVGLIAVLTMITFNIRQDHRVALTSTLPLIVVAAFMLMVLIFLALL' A
#
# COMPACT_ATOMS: atom_id res chain seq x y z
N MET A 1 -15.24 -19.36 -6.02
CA MET A 1 -14.71 -18.42 -7.02
C MET A 1 -14.69 -19.08 -8.38
N THR A 2 -15.11 -18.39 -9.43
CA THR A 2 -14.90 -18.84 -10.80
C THR A 2 -13.49 -18.45 -11.28
N ASN A 3 -12.95 -19.11 -12.30
CA ASN A 3 -11.63 -18.76 -12.85
C ASN A 3 -11.48 -17.27 -13.24
N PRO A 4 -12.50 -16.60 -13.81
CA PRO A 4 -12.49 -15.15 -14.01
C PRO A 4 -12.27 -14.34 -12.73
N ASP A 5 -12.90 -14.73 -11.62
CA ASP A 5 -12.81 -14.02 -10.35
C ASP A 5 -11.38 -14.06 -9.79
N ILE A 6 -10.73 -15.23 -9.87
CA ILE A 6 -9.36 -15.45 -9.41
C ILE A 6 -8.36 -14.60 -10.24
N ALA A 7 -8.55 -14.54 -11.56
CA ALA A 7 -7.67 -13.75 -12.43
C ALA A 7 -7.78 -12.24 -12.15
N VAL A 8 -8.98 -11.75 -11.84
CA VAL A 8 -9.20 -10.34 -11.45
C VAL A 8 -8.57 -10.06 -10.09
N GLN A 9 -8.76 -10.96 -9.13
CA GLN A 9 -8.20 -10.84 -7.78
C GLN A 9 -6.67 -10.76 -7.79
N ILE A 10 -6.01 -11.62 -8.58
CA ILE A 10 -4.55 -11.58 -8.73
C ILE A 10 -4.08 -10.24 -9.32
N LYS A 11 -4.77 -9.73 -10.36
CA LYS A 11 -4.44 -8.42 -10.95
C LYS A 11 -4.58 -7.28 -9.94
N LEU A 12 -5.64 -7.30 -9.15
CA LEU A 12 -5.87 -6.32 -8.08
C LEU A 12 -4.79 -6.43 -6.99
N ALA A 13 -4.40 -7.66 -6.60
CA ALA A 13 -3.36 -7.87 -5.60
C ALA A 13 -2.03 -7.30 -6.06
N ILE A 14 -1.65 -7.54 -7.33
CA ILE A 14 -0.42 -6.98 -7.91
C ILE A 14 -0.49 -5.45 -7.94
N LEU A 15 -1.61 -4.86 -8.38
CA LEU A 15 -1.77 -3.41 -8.43
C LEU A 15 -1.62 -2.76 -7.05
N PHE A 16 -2.28 -3.32 -6.03
CA PHE A 16 -2.18 -2.84 -4.66
C PHE A 16 -0.80 -3.04 -4.05
N ALA A 17 -0.13 -4.15 -4.34
CA ALA A 17 1.24 -4.41 -3.88
C ALA A 17 2.23 -3.40 -4.45
N VAL A 18 2.16 -3.11 -5.76
CA VAL A 18 2.99 -2.09 -6.40
C VAL A 18 2.71 -0.69 -5.82
N GLY A 19 1.43 -0.35 -5.62
CA GLY A 19 1.03 0.90 -4.96
C GLY A 19 1.59 1.03 -3.54
N LEU A 20 1.51 -0.03 -2.74
CA LEU A 20 2.06 -0.05 -1.38
C LEU A 20 3.58 0.16 -1.38
N ILE A 21 4.32 -0.50 -2.28
CA ILE A 21 5.77 -0.32 -2.42
C ILE A 21 6.11 1.14 -2.75
N ALA A 22 5.36 1.77 -3.65
CA ALA A 22 5.56 3.17 -4.01
C ALA A 22 5.35 4.10 -2.80
N VAL A 23 4.27 3.89 -2.03
CA VAL A 23 4.00 4.68 -0.82
C VAL A 23 5.08 4.48 0.25
N LEU A 24 5.52 3.24 0.50
CA LEU A 24 6.60 2.95 1.44
C LEU A 24 7.93 3.59 1.02
N THR A 25 8.22 3.58 -0.29
CA THR A 25 9.39 4.25 -0.85
C THR A 25 9.33 5.75 -0.61
N MET A 26 8.17 6.37 -0.83
CA MET A 26 7.96 7.79 -0.61
C MET A 26 8.05 8.17 0.87
N ILE A 27 7.50 7.36 1.78
CA ILE A 27 7.66 7.55 3.25
C ILE A 27 9.15 7.51 3.62
N THR A 28 9.87 6.49 3.14
CA THR A 28 11.30 6.32 3.42
C THR A 28 12.12 7.50 2.89
N PHE A 29 11.80 7.97 1.69
CA PHE A 29 12.45 9.11 1.07
C PHE A 29 12.22 10.40 1.87
N ASN A 30 10.97 10.71 2.24
CA ASN A 30 10.65 11.90 3.04
C ASN A 30 11.37 11.88 4.39
N ILE A 31 11.37 10.74 5.10
CA ILE A 31 12.07 10.61 6.39
C ILE A 31 13.58 10.84 6.22
N ARG A 32 14.18 10.35 5.13
CA ARG A 32 15.61 10.52 4.85
C ARG A 32 15.98 11.95 4.46
N GLN A 33 15.14 12.65 3.71
CA GLN A 33 15.43 14.02 3.29
C GLN A 33 15.26 15.00 4.46
N ASP A 34 14.14 14.92 5.17
CA ASP A 34 13.81 15.90 6.21
C ASP A 34 14.49 15.62 7.56
N HIS A 35 15.15 14.46 7.72
CA HIS A 35 15.76 13.95 8.98
C HIS A 35 14.81 13.98 10.19
N ARG A 36 13.53 14.24 9.95
CA ARG A 36 12.44 14.37 10.91
C ARG A 36 11.18 13.83 10.26
N VAL A 37 10.37 13.16 11.06
CA VAL A 37 9.03 12.77 10.66
C VAL A 37 8.18 14.04 10.69
N ALA A 38 7.99 14.69 9.54
CA ALA A 38 7.06 15.78 9.39
C ALA A 38 5.64 15.22 9.53
N LEU A 39 5.11 15.25 10.76
CA LEU A 39 3.84 14.62 11.14
C LEU A 39 2.68 15.05 10.23
N THR A 40 2.71 16.24 9.67
CA THR A 40 1.67 16.76 8.75
C THR A 40 1.68 16.09 7.37
N SER A 41 2.85 15.66 6.87
CA SER A 41 3.00 15.06 5.54
C SER A 41 3.14 13.54 5.60
N THR A 42 3.91 13.03 6.58
CA THR A 42 4.18 11.60 6.73
C THR A 42 3.01 10.83 7.33
N LEU A 43 2.21 11.44 8.21
CA LEU A 43 1.09 10.75 8.87
C LEU A 43 -0.03 10.37 7.88
N PRO A 44 -0.47 11.23 6.95
CA PRO A 44 -1.37 10.82 5.87
C PRO A 44 -0.83 9.65 5.03
N LEU A 45 0.46 9.68 4.68
CA LEU A 45 1.11 8.59 3.92
C LEU A 45 1.09 7.25 4.68
N ILE A 46 1.34 7.28 6.00
CA ILE A 46 1.28 6.08 6.85
C ILE A 46 -0.15 5.52 6.90
N VAL A 47 -1.17 6.39 7.02
CA VAL A 47 -2.58 5.97 7.02
C VAL A 47 -2.95 5.30 5.70
N VAL A 48 -2.52 5.87 4.57
CA VAL A 48 -2.73 5.28 3.24
C VAL A 48 -2.03 3.92 3.12
N ALA A 49 -0.78 3.81 3.59
CA ALA A 49 -0.06 2.54 3.59
C ALA A 49 -0.76 1.47 4.44
N ALA A 50 -1.25 1.83 5.62
CA ALA A 50 -2.01 0.92 6.49
C ALA A 50 -3.32 0.45 5.83
N PHE A 51 -4.04 1.36 5.17
CA PHE A 51 -5.24 1.02 4.41
C PHE A 51 -4.93 0.07 3.25
N MET A 52 -3.90 0.35 2.45
CA MET A 52 -3.50 -0.52 1.35
C MET A 52 -3.09 -1.92 1.83
N LEU A 53 -2.40 -2.01 2.97
CA LEU A 53 -2.03 -3.27 3.59
C LEU A 53 -3.26 -4.06 4.06
N MET A 54 -4.25 -3.38 4.67
CA MET A 54 -5.52 -4.01 5.03
C MET A 54 -6.25 -4.55 3.79
N VAL A 55 -6.30 -3.79 2.70
CA VAL A 55 -6.93 -4.24 1.45
C VAL A 55 -6.23 -5.49 0.91
N LEU A 56 -4.90 -5.52 0.92
CA LEU A 56 -4.13 -6.70 0.50
C LEU A 56 -4.42 -7.93 1.36
N ILE A 57 -4.50 -7.78 2.68
CA ILE A 57 -4.87 -8.86 3.59
C ILE A 57 -6.27 -9.37 3.26
N PHE A 58 -7.23 -8.46 3.08
CA PHE A 58 -8.61 -8.84 2.76
C PHE A 58 -8.69 -9.57 1.42
N LEU A 59 -7.93 -9.11 0.43
CA LEU A 59 -7.85 -9.72 -0.88
C LEU A 59 -7.13 -11.08 -0.86
N ALA A 60 -6.26 -11.35 0.11
CA ALA A 60 -5.60 -12.66 0.27
C ALA A 60 -6.46 -13.68 1.05
N LEU A 61 -7.37 -13.19 1.89
CA LEU A 61 -8.27 -14.02 2.70
C LEU A 61 -9.58 -14.39 1.99
N LEU A 62 -9.94 -13.64 0.94
CA LEU A 62 -11.12 -13.86 0.11
C LEU A 62 -10.88 -14.97 -0.92
#